data_AF-A0A5D3WPI0-F1
#
_entry.id   AF-A0A5D3WPI0-F1
#
_cell.length_a   1.000
_cell.length_b   1.000
_cell.length_c   1.000
_cell.angle_alpha   90.00
_cell.angle_beta   90.00
_cell.angle_gamma   90.00
#
_symmetry.space_group_name_H-M   'P 1'
#
loop_
_entity.id
_entity.type
_entity.pdbx_description
1 polymer ?
#
loop_
_entity_poly.entity_id
_entity_poly.type
_entity_poly.pdbx_seq_one_letter_code
_entity_poly.pdbx_strand_id
1 'polypeptide(L)' 'MDEIRVCQICGYQRGFHVAVRKVDGGQKVVLICPDCGQSVDPGWMVTRLHMPPQHGRRYE' A
#
# COMPACT_ATOMS: atom_id res chain seq x y z
N MET A 1 -20.29 1.03 3.39
CA MET A 1 -19.56 2.31 3.47
C MET A 1 -18.11 1.93 3.76
N ASP A 2 -17.34 1.53 2.74
CA ASP A 2 -16.15 0.68 2.95
C ASP A 2 -15.02 1.01 1.97
N GLU A 3 -14.67 2.29 1.79
CA GLU A 3 -13.52 2.63 0.94
C GLU A 3 -12.37 3.16 1.80
N ILE A 4 -11.24 2.46 1.76
CA ILE A 4 -9.99 2.80 2.46
C ILE A 4 -9.29 3.91 1.68
N ARG A 5 -9.89 5.10 1.70
CA ARG A 5 -9.40 6.33 1.04
C ARG A 5 -9.07 7.46 2.02
N VAL A 6 -9.53 7.35 3.26
CA VAL A 6 -9.40 8.41 4.28
C VAL A 6 -8.35 8.05 5.33
N CYS A 7 -7.34 8.92 5.50
CA CYS A 7 -6.40 8.87 6.61
C CYS A 7 -7.11 9.18 7.93
N GLN A 8 -7.09 8.23 8.87
CA GLN A 8 -7.73 8.40 10.18
C GLN A 8 -6.96 9.35 11.12
N ILE A 9 -5.76 9.79 10.73
CA ILE A 9 -4.93 10.69 11.53
C ILE A 9 -5.10 12.15 11.11
N CYS A 10 -5.02 12.47 9.81
CA CYS A 10 -5.12 13.84 9.32
C CYS A 10 -6.35 14.12 8.44
N GLY A 11 -7.17 13.11 8.15
CA GLY A 11 -8.38 13.25 7.34
C GLY A 11 -8.15 13.31 5.83
N TYR A 12 -6.92 13.15 5.33
CA TYR A 12 -6.64 13.12 3.89
C TYR A 12 -7.49 12.09 3.13
N GLN A 13 -8.13 12.46 2.01
CA GLN A 13 -9.16 11.64 1.36
C GLN A 13 -8.83 11.17 -0.07
N ARG A 14 -7.64 11.47 -0.60
CA ARG A 14 -7.29 11.16 -2.00
C ARG A 14 -6.57 9.81 -2.16
N GLY A 15 -6.69 8.92 -1.18
CA GLY A 15 -6.04 7.61 -1.18
C GLY A 15 -4.63 7.63 -0.57
N PHE A 16 -3.95 6.49 -0.64
CA PHE A 16 -2.64 6.28 -0.01
C PHE A 16 -1.57 5.89 -1.02
N HIS A 17 -0.31 6.22 -0.73
CA HIS A 17 0.81 5.53 -1.36
C HIS A 17 0.87 4.09 -0.85
N VAL A 18 1.18 3.16 -1.75
CA VAL A 18 1.21 1.72 -1.43
C VAL A 18 2.65 1.25 -1.47
N ALA A 19 3.09 0.58 -0.40
CA ALA A 19 4.39 -0.07 -0.34
C ALA A 19 4.24 -1.51 0.11
N VAL A 20 5.20 -2.36 -0.28
CA VAL A 20 5.26 -3.74 0.19
C VAL A 20 6.49 -3.92 1.08
N ARG A 21 6.28 -4.47 2.27
CA ARG A 21 7.35 -4.77 3.24
C ARG A 21 7.49 -6.28 3.44
N LYS A 22 8.72 -6.75 3.54
CA LYS A 22 9.01 -8.13 3.98
C LYS A 22 8.75 -8.24 5.48
N VAL A 23 8.16 -9.35 5.90
CA VAL A 23 7.90 -9.73 7.30
C VAL A 23 8.20 -11.21 7.49
N ASP A 24 8.34 -11.68 8.72
CA ASP A 24 8.43 -13.12 9.00
C ASP A 24 7.20 -13.84 8.43
N GLY A 25 7.43 -14.86 7.62
CA GLY A 25 6.35 -15.61 6.96
C GLY A 25 5.77 -14.99 5.68
N GLY A 26 6.32 -13.87 5.17
CA GLY A 26 5.95 -13.37 3.84
C GLY A 26 6.17 -11.89 3.60
N GLN A 27 5.20 -11.28 2.93
CA GLN A 27 5.23 -9.87 2.53
C GLN A 27 3.86 -9.27 2.81
N LYS A 28 3.83 -8.02 3.30
CA LYS A 28 2.60 -7.30 3.58
C LYS A 28 2.53 -5.96 2.86
N VAL A 29 1.33 -5.56 2.50
CA VAL A 29 1.06 -4.23 1.97
C VAL A 29 0.91 -3.26 3.14
N VAL A 30 1.53 -2.09 3.02
CA VAL A 30 1.36 -0.96 3.92
C VAL A 30 0.93 0.26 3.13
N LEU A 31 -0.02 1.00 3.69
CA LEU A 31 -0.53 2.25 3.14
C LEU A 31 0.19 3.41 3.81
N ILE A 32 0.59 4.42 3.05
CA ILE A 32 1.32 5.58 3.55
C ILE A 32 0.53 6.83 3.16
N CYS A 33 0.15 7.62 4.15
CA CYS A 33 -0.56 8.88 3.92
C CYS A 33 0.38 9.86 3.20
N PRO A 34 -0.01 10.41 2.03
CA PRO A 34 0.84 11.37 1.31
C PRO A 34 1.00 12.71 2.04
N ASP A 35 0.03 13.04 2.89
CA ASP A 35 -0.05 14.33 3.58
C ASP A 35 0.73 14.31 4.91
N CYS A 36 0.39 13.38 5.81
CA CYS A 36 1.03 13.30 7.13
C CYS A 36 2.14 12.26 7.26
N GLY A 37 2.39 11.44 6.21
CA GLY A 37 3.43 10.40 6.21
C GLY A 37 3.10 9.16 7.07
N GLN A 38 1.96 9.14 7.75
CA GLN A 38 1.60 8.02 8.62
C GLN A 38 1.49 6.71 7.82
N SER A 39 2.12 5.66 8.35
CA SER A 39 1.94 4.29 7.88
C SER A 39 0.71 3.65 8.53
N VAL A 40 -0.16 3.06 7.72
CA VAL A 40 -1.34 2.33 8.11
C VAL A 40 -1.21 0.89 7.60
N ASP A 41 -1.48 -0.08 8.46
CA ASP A 41 -1.44 -1.50 8.13
C ASP A 41 -2.87 -2.00 7.91
N PRO A 42 -3.29 -2.31 6.66
CA PRO A 42 -4.62 -2.82 6.38
C PRO A 42 -4.74 -4.35 6.61
N GLY A 43 -3.72 -5.03 7.12
CA GLY A 43 -3.71 -6.48 7.28
C GLY A 43 -3.59 -7.28 5.98
N TRP A 44 -3.22 -6.65 4.86
CA TRP A 44 -3.12 -7.30 3.56
C TRP A 44 -1.78 -8.01 3.38
N MET A 45 -1.85 -9.32 3.18
CA MET A 45 -0.68 -10.16 2.86
C MET A 45 -0.58 -10.37 1.35
N VAL A 46 0.64 -10.32 0.83
CA VAL A 46 0.90 -10.62 -0.58
C VAL A 46 1.40 -12.06 -0.68
N THR A 47 0.66 -12.89 -1.40
CA THR A 47 1.00 -14.32 -1.60
C THR A 47 2.07 -14.51 -2.65
N ARG A 48 2.15 -13.63 -3.66
CA ARG A 48 3.12 -13.72 -4.74
C ARG A 48 3.55 -12.35 -5.26
N LEU A 49 4.81 -12.00 -5.04
CA LEU A 49 5.48 -10.93 -5.76
C LEU A 49 6.50 -11.55 -6.70
N HIS A 50 6.43 -11.19 -7.98
CA HIS A 50 7.53 -11.48 -8.89
C HIS A 50 8.71 -10.57 -8.54
N MET A 51 9.85 -11.18 -8.21
CA MET A 51 11.12 -10.49 -8.02
C MET A 51 12.13 -11.01 -9.05
N PRO A 52 12.84 -10.13 -9.77
CA PRO A 52 12.74 -8.66 -9.72
C PRO A 52 11.40 -8.15 -10.32
N PRO A 53 10.93 -6.95 -9.92
CA PRO A 53 9.78 -6.33 -10.56
C PRO A 53 10.07 -6.13 -12.05
N GLN A 54 9.12 -6.51 -12.89
CA GLN A 54 9.21 -6.32 -14.34
C GLN A 54 8.61 -4.97 -14.71
N HIS A 55 9.17 -4.29 -15.71
CA HIS A 55 8.51 -3.13 -16.31
C HIS A 55 7.12 -3.53 -16.79
N GLY A 56 6.09 -2.82 -16.31
CA GLY A 56 4.74 -2.95 -16.85
C GLY A 56 4.75 -2.66 -18.34
N ARG A 57 3.88 -3.32 -19.11
CA ARG A 57 3.69 -2.94 -20.52
C ARG A 57 3.35 -1.44 -20.55
N ARG A 58 4.00 -0.69 -21.43
CA ARG A 58 3.56 0.68 -21.73
C ARG A 58 2.11 0.57 -22.18
N TYR A 59 1.24 1.30 -21.52
CA TYR A 59 -0.12 1.54 -22.00
C TYR A 59 0.04 2.55 -23.14
N GLU A 60 0.20 2.03 -24.36
CA GLU A 60 0.07 2.81 -25.61
C GLU A 60 -1.41 3.02 -25.93
#